data_AF-A0A0F9NWQ6-F1
#
_entry.id   AF-A0A0F9NWQ6-F1
#
_cell.length_a   1.000
_cell.length_b   1.000
_cell.length_c   1.000
_cell.angle_alpha   90.00
_cell.angle_beta   90.00
_cell.angle_gamma   90.00
#
_symmetry.space_group_name_H-M   'P 1'
#
loop_
_entity.id
_entity.type
_entity.pdbx_description
1 polymer ?
#
loop_
_entity_poly.entity_id
_entity_poly.type
_entity_poly.pdbx_seq_one_letter_code
_entity_poly.pdbx_strand_id
1 'polypeptide(L)'
;MSSINRTCHVLKREKTISIPRNVIFFDTETTMTELPNGDIRHDLKMGWACYYRRGDSTRKEKLDWCFFTDNETFWAFVLSHCPSKNKTWVIACNIGFDFTVCQGFKFLTAAKFKVKFFHSKAMTTIIKVTAKGKSLVFVDSGNWFPMSLAKLGDLIGVPKLTIDFNTADFTYMKTYCKRDVEILIEAFRSLCKFLQGNRISRLCYTRASTAMAAYLLKHMDYPIWIHNNSQAVDLERAAYFGGRTECFYLGELTDGPYYLLDVNSLYPFVMQNNEYPIKYVKIHHKISVTLLHDLLQHYAVVGRVLIETPDPVYAIRGERTIFPVGTFWTYLNTPELQHALKHDRIKAVSECVTYQKAFIFRSFVDRFYRLRRDFASAGVTVYEHYTKYFLNSLYGKFGQKGEIWNLIGDTVNETDRIEDTIDAETGKRSRLRYLLNQVWEMTGVEETRHSFPTISAHVTAYGRLYLWSLMEQAGIDNYYYCDTDSLFVNQRGYDNLYDHIDAERLGGLKVEKEVQLLTIYGLKDYQADDKTVLKGIRSNALQLSDVSYQQEQWPSIQGLLVKGETDYYTTIKQTKNLYREYRKGTVNPDGSIFPFVLDVDAPRQTPLEQLPF
;
A
#
# COMPACT_ATOMS: atom_id res chain seq x y z
N MET A 1 1.50 30.75 16.00
CA MET A 1 1.61 29.69 14.97
C MET A 1 0.93 28.47 15.51
N SER A 2 -0.07 27.95 14.80
CA SER A 2 -0.77 26.72 15.17
C SER A 2 0.13 25.50 14.97
N SER A 3 0.02 24.52 15.87
CA SER A 3 0.78 23.28 15.81
C SER A 3 -0.16 22.08 15.87
N ILE A 4 0.15 21.03 15.12
CA ILE A 4 -0.51 19.74 15.27
C ILE A 4 -0.03 19.03 16.55
N ASN A 5 -0.79 18.03 17.01
CA ASN A 5 -0.47 17.20 18.16
C ASN A 5 0.67 16.20 17.87
N ARG A 6 1.87 16.72 17.63
CA ARG A 6 3.10 15.94 17.39
C ARG A 6 4.29 16.67 17.98
N THR A 7 5.13 15.95 18.72
CA THR A 7 6.38 16.52 19.25
C THR A 7 7.41 16.68 18.13
N CYS A 8 8.00 17.87 18.00
CA CYS A 8 9.17 18.08 17.13
C CYS A 8 10.35 17.22 17.59
N HIS A 9 11.05 16.57 16.66
CA HIS A 9 12.24 15.77 16.96
C HIS A 9 13.05 15.47 15.70
N VAL A 10 14.29 15.05 15.90
CA VAL A 10 15.12 14.46 14.84
C VAL A 10 14.86 12.97 14.78
N LEU A 11 14.72 12.42 13.56
CA LEU A 11 14.69 10.97 13.38
C LEU A 11 15.97 10.34 13.94
N LYS A 12 15.81 9.24 14.67
CA LYS A 12 16.92 8.55 15.33
C LYS A 12 17.33 7.34 14.51
N ARG A 13 18.65 7.15 14.38
CA ARG A 13 19.21 5.93 13.79
C ARG A 13 18.78 4.71 14.60
N GLU A 14 18.44 3.65 13.88
CA GLU A 14 18.25 2.33 14.46
C GLU A 14 19.64 1.74 14.80
N LYS A 15 19.71 0.90 15.84
CA LYS A 15 21.00 0.32 16.29
C LYS A 15 21.02 -1.21 16.27
N THR A 16 19.87 -1.84 16.04
CA THR A 16 19.71 -3.28 16.26
C THR A 16 19.07 -4.01 15.08
N ILE A 17 19.46 -5.27 14.90
CA ILE A 17 18.84 -6.22 13.96
C ILE A 17 18.15 -7.30 14.81
N SER A 18 17.03 -6.94 15.41
CA SER A 18 16.20 -7.84 16.20
C SER A 18 15.19 -8.59 15.33
N ILE A 19 15.11 -9.91 15.50
CA ILE A 19 14.14 -10.79 14.84
C ILE A 19 13.39 -11.53 15.95
N PRO A 20 12.04 -11.65 15.88
CA PRO A 20 11.28 -12.31 16.93
C PRO A 20 11.72 -13.77 17.09
N ARG A 21 11.55 -14.25 18.32
CA ARG A 21 12.05 -15.56 18.75
C ARG A 21 10.96 -16.61 18.84
N ASN A 22 9.80 -16.23 19.36
CA ASN A 22 8.66 -17.10 19.60
C ASN A 22 7.61 -16.80 18.52
N VAL A 23 7.36 -17.77 17.66
CA VAL A 23 6.42 -17.63 16.55
C VAL A 23 5.55 -18.88 16.50
N ILE A 24 4.27 -18.72 16.22
CA ILE A 24 3.33 -19.79 15.91
C ILE A 24 2.88 -19.55 14.48
N PHE A 25 2.98 -20.58 13.66
CA PHE A 25 2.40 -20.61 12.32
C PHE A 25 1.19 -21.53 12.35
N PHE A 26 0.13 -21.18 11.64
CA PHE A 26 -1.04 -22.05 11.54
C PHE A 26 -1.80 -21.81 10.24
N ASP A 27 -2.60 -22.81 9.90
CA ASP A 27 -3.47 -22.87 8.74
C ASP A 27 -4.68 -23.75 9.07
N THR A 28 -5.82 -23.49 8.44
CA THR A 28 -7.09 -24.19 8.70
C THR A 28 -7.77 -24.64 7.42
N GLU A 29 -8.43 -25.79 7.51
CA GLU A 29 -9.36 -26.29 6.50
C GLU A 29 -10.77 -26.29 7.06
N THR A 30 -11.73 -25.99 6.19
CA THR A 30 -13.11 -25.74 6.62
C THR A 30 -14.11 -26.64 5.91
N THR A 31 -15.17 -27.01 6.61
CA THR A 31 -16.39 -27.51 5.98
C THR A 31 -17.16 -26.31 5.44
N MET A 32 -17.50 -26.35 4.15
CA MET A 32 -18.23 -25.29 3.48
C MET A 32 -19.72 -25.61 3.48
N THR A 33 -20.54 -24.66 3.94
CA THR A 33 -22.01 -24.77 3.90
C THR A 33 -22.56 -23.62 3.08
N GLU A 34 -23.22 -23.91 1.96
CA GLU A 34 -23.94 -22.91 1.18
C GLU A 34 -25.20 -22.45 1.93
N LEU A 35 -25.33 -21.14 2.10
CA LEU A 35 -26.46 -20.48 2.73
C LEU A 35 -27.57 -20.20 1.70
N PRO A 36 -28.83 -19.94 2.12
CA PRO A 36 -29.95 -19.72 1.19
C PRO A 36 -29.76 -18.59 0.17
N ASN A 37 -28.88 -17.63 0.47
CA ASN A 37 -28.55 -16.51 -0.41
C ASN A 37 -27.37 -16.80 -1.37
N GLY A 38 -26.81 -18.01 -1.34
CA GLY A 38 -25.65 -18.43 -2.13
C GLY A 38 -24.30 -18.01 -1.55
N ASP A 39 -24.27 -17.42 -0.35
CA ASP A 39 -23.03 -17.20 0.39
C ASP A 39 -22.53 -18.54 0.97
N ILE A 40 -21.23 -18.63 1.25
CA ILE A 40 -20.62 -19.85 1.79
C ILE A 40 -20.12 -19.59 3.19
N ARG A 41 -20.67 -20.32 4.17
CA ARG A 41 -20.18 -20.34 5.55
C ARG A 41 -19.05 -21.36 5.69
N HIS A 42 -18.00 -20.97 6.40
CA HIS A 42 -16.83 -21.78 6.68
C HIS A 42 -16.76 -22.14 8.16
N ASP A 43 -16.91 -23.44 8.46
CA ASP A 43 -16.80 -23.99 9.81
C ASP A 43 -15.48 -24.79 9.93
N LEU A 44 -14.75 -24.66 11.05
CA LEU A 44 -13.49 -25.38 11.26
C LEU A 44 -13.70 -26.89 11.08
N LYS A 45 -12.92 -27.50 10.18
CA LYS A 45 -12.86 -28.95 10.00
C LYS A 45 -11.60 -29.52 10.64
N MET A 46 -10.46 -28.89 10.37
CA MET A 46 -9.18 -29.20 11.00
C MET A 46 -8.16 -28.11 10.75
N GLY A 47 -7.00 -28.22 11.40
CA GLY A 47 -5.85 -27.38 11.09
C GLY A 47 -4.55 -27.93 11.65
N TRP A 48 -3.47 -27.27 11.28
CA TRP A 48 -2.15 -27.47 11.86
C TRP A 48 -1.64 -26.17 12.46
N ALA A 49 -1.02 -26.28 13.63
CA ALA A 49 -0.25 -25.22 14.24
C ALA A 49 1.18 -25.70 14.50
N CYS A 50 2.16 -24.81 14.36
CA CYS A 50 3.55 -25.09 14.65
C CYS A 50 4.15 -23.94 15.45
N TYR A 51 4.58 -24.23 16.67
CA TYR A 51 5.41 -23.31 17.45
C TYR A 51 6.86 -23.43 17.00
N TYR A 52 7.36 -22.34 16.43
CA TYR A 52 8.73 -22.13 16.03
C TYR A 52 9.45 -21.25 17.06
N ARG A 53 10.45 -21.85 17.72
CA ARG A 53 11.43 -21.10 18.51
C ARG A 53 12.72 -20.97 17.73
N ARG A 54 12.99 -19.75 17.24
CA ARG A 54 14.23 -19.44 16.55
C ARG A 54 15.44 -19.75 17.44
N GLY A 55 16.42 -20.44 16.86
CA GLY A 55 17.71 -20.71 17.51
C GLY A 55 18.55 -19.44 17.71
N ASP A 56 19.53 -19.53 18.60
CA ASP A 56 20.60 -18.55 18.78
C ASP A 56 21.93 -19.29 19.03
N SER A 57 23.00 -18.55 19.29
CA SER A 57 24.33 -19.12 19.58
C SER A 57 24.36 -20.16 20.72
N THR A 58 23.36 -20.16 21.60
CA THR A 58 23.30 -21.03 22.79
C THR A 58 22.18 -22.05 22.77
N ARG A 59 21.16 -21.87 21.91
CA ARG A 59 19.94 -22.67 21.92
C ARG A 59 19.61 -23.10 20.50
N LYS A 60 19.41 -24.40 20.32
CA LYS A 60 18.91 -24.96 19.07
C LYS A 60 17.50 -24.46 18.78
N GLU A 61 17.23 -24.36 17.50
CA GLU A 61 15.89 -24.16 16.97
C GLU A 61 14.96 -25.29 17.46
N LYS A 62 13.70 -24.96 17.75
CA LYS A 62 12.67 -25.93 18.14
C LYS A 62 11.43 -25.74 17.26
N LEU A 63 10.90 -26.85 16.78
CA LEU A 63 9.55 -26.95 16.22
C LEU A 63 8.70 -27.80 17.17
N ASP A 64 7.48 -27.37 17.44
CA ASP A 64 6.48 -28.12 18.20
C ASP A 64 5.19 -28.09 17.39
N TRP A 65 4.68 -29.24 16.98
CA TRP A 65 3.56 -29.35 16.05
C TRP A 65 2.30 -29.80 16.77
N CYS A 66 1.18 -29.18 16.43
CA CYS A 66 -0.14 -29.51 16.93
C CYS A 66 -1.12 -29.65 15.76
N PHE A 67 -1.68 -30.84 15.60
CA PHE A 67 -2.85 -31.06 14.77
C PHE A 67 -4.09 -30.85 15.62
N PHE A 68 -5.12 -30.19 15.08
CA PHE A 68 -6.36 -29.95 15.79
C PHE A 68 -7.57 -30.09 14.87
N THR A 69 -8.71 -30.44 15.46
CA THR A 69 -10.03 -30.52 14.80
C THR A 69 -11.07 -29.65 15.50
N ASP A 70 -10.66 -28.96 16.57
CA ASP A 70 -11.49 -28.11 17.41
C ASP A 70 -10.69 -26.87 17.88
N ASN A 71 -11.41 -25.82 18.25
CA ASN A 71 -10.81 -24.54 18.61
C ASN A 71 -10.13 -24.59 19.99
N GLU A 72 -10.66 -25.39 20.91
CA GLU A 72 -10.13 -25.57 22.26
C GLU A 72 -8.69 -26.10 22.23
N THR A 73 -8.42 -27.10 21.40
CA THR A 73 -7.09 -27.68 21.18
C THR A 73 -6.13 -26.64 20.60
N PHE A 74 -6.56 -25.89 19.58
CA PHE A 74 -5.75 -24.82 18.99
C PHE A 74 -5.39 -23.74 20.03
N TRP A 75 -6.37 -23.24 20.78
CA TRP A 75 -6.12 -22.18 21.76
C TRP A 75 -5.35 -22.65 22.98
N ALA A 76 -5.52 -23.90 23.43
CA ALA A 76 -4.65 -24.50 24.45
C ALA A 76 -3.18 -24.53 23.99
N PHE A 77 -2.94 -24.85 22.71
CA PHE A 77 -1.60 -24.82 22.12
C PHE A 77 -1.04 -23.40 22.05
N VAL A 78 -1.81 -22.41 21.57
CA VAL A 78 -1.37 -21.01 21.49
C VAL A 78 -1.04 -20.43 22.87
N LEU A 79 -1.90 -20.67 23.86
CA LEU A 79 -1.76 -20.10 25.21
C LEU A 79 -0.64 -20.75 26.03
N SER A 80 -0.33 -22.03 25.78
CA SER A 80 0.81 -22.73 26.39
C SER A 80 2.16 -22.24 25.81
N HIS A 81 2.17 -21.80 24.55
CA HIS A 81 3.32 -21.20 23.88
C HIS A 81 3.39 -19.66 23.95
N CYS A 82 2.69 -19.08 24.92
CA CYS A 82 2.69 -17.64 25.22
C CYS A 82 3.32 -17.35 26.59
N PRO A 83 4.67 -17.37 26.68
CA PRO A 83 5.37 -17.15 27.94
C PRO A 83 5.20 -15.72 28.45
N SER A 84 5.22 -15.55 29.77
CA SER A 84 5.19 -14.21 30.37
C SER A 84 6.43 -13.39 29.98
N LYS A 85 6.25 -12.07 29.88
CA LYS A 85 7.27 -11.05 29.53
C LYS A 85 7.85 -11.14 28.11
N ASN A 86 7.54 -12.19 27.35
CA ASN A 86 7.96 -12.35 25.98
C ASN A 86 6.76 -12.32 25.04
N LYS A 87 6.93 -11.71 23.88
CA LYS A 87 5.88 -11.65 22.85
C LYS A 87 5.94 -12.90 21.99
N THR A 88 4.80 -13.55 21.78
CA THR A 88 4.63 -14.60 20.77
C THR A 88 3.93 -14.02 19.55
N TRP A 89 4.51 -14.25 18.38
CA TRP A 89 3.92 -13.86 17.10
C TRP A 89 3.07 -15.03 16.60
N VAL A 90 1.91 -14.76 16.05
CA VAL A 90 1.02 -15.75 15.45
C VAL A 90 0.80 -15.35 14.00
N ILE A 91 1.16 -16.20 13.05
CA ILE A 91 1.25 -15.87 11.63
C ILE A 91 0.46 -16.90 10.82
N ALA A 92 -0.39 -16.41 9.92
CA ALA A 92 -1.08 -17.19 8.90
C ALA A 92 -1.13 -16.39 7.59
N CYS A 93 -1.45 -17.06 6.49
CA CYS A 93 -1.67 -16.43 5.19
C CYS A 93 -3.12 -15.96 5.12
N ASN A 94 -3.38 -14.65 4.91
CA ASN A 94 -4.73 -14.11 5.04
C ASN A 94 -5.32 -14.40 6.43
N ILE A 95 -4.58 -14.06 7.49
CA ILE A 95 -4.88 -14.42 8.88
C ILE A 95 -6.29 -14.02 9.34
N GLY A 96 -6.94 -13.08 8.66
CA GLY A 96 -8.33 -12.75 8.94
C GLY A 96 -9.31 -13.91 8.76
N PHE A 97 -9.03 -14.80 7.81
CA PHE A 97 -9.79 -16.03 7.63
C PHE A 97 -9.57 -16.98 8.82
N ASP A 98 -8.34 -17.46 9.01
CA ASP A 98 -8.03 -18.46 10.04
C ASP A 98 -8.31 -17.95 11.46
N PHE A 99 -8.07 -16.67 11.73
CA PHE A 99 -8.36 -16.07 13.03
C PHE A 99 -9.86 -16.13 13.36
N THR A 100 -10.73 -15.88 12.37
CA THR A 100 -12.19 -15.95 12.55
C THR A 100 -12.67 -17.39 12.61
N VAL A 101 -12.20 -18.27 11.73
CA VAL A 101 -12.53 -19.71 11.75
C VAL A 101 -12.14 -20.33 13.10
N CYS A 102 -10.99 -19.92 13.65
CA CYS A 102 -10.56 -20.31 14.98
C CYS A 102 -11.25 -19.57 16.14
N GLN A 103 -12.30 -18.78 15.89
CA GLN A 103 -13.06 -18.02 16.89
C GLN A 103 -12.16 -17.12 17.77
N GLY A 104 -11.23 -16.40 17.14
CA GLY A 104 -10.15 -15.75 17.87
C GLY A 104 -10.56 -14.68 18.85
N PHE A 105 -11.62 -13.91 18.56
CA PHE A 105 -12.13 -12.95 19.53
C PHE A 105 -12.72 -13.64 20.78
N LYS A 106 -13.56 -14.66 20.59
CA LYS A 106 -14.17 -15.45 21.68
C LYS A 106 -13.12 -16.00 22.65
N PHE A 107 -12.10 -16.70 22.16
CA PHE A 107 -11.08 -17.32 23.01
C PHE A 107 -10.15 -16.29 23.67
N LEU A 108 -9.82 -15.20 22.98
CA LEU A 108 -9.04 -14.11 23.58
C LEU A 108 -9.82 -13.39 24.69
N THR A 109 -11.12 -13.16 24.49
CA THR A 109 -12.01 -12.59 25.50
C THR A 109 -12.09 -13.50 26.73
N ALA A 110 -12.32 -14.81 26.54
CA ALA A 110 -12.33 -15.79 27.63
C ALA A 110 -11.00 -15.84 28.39
N ALA A 111 -9.87 -15.72 27.68
CA ALA A 111 -8.53 -15.66 28.25
C ALA A 111 -8.15 -14.26 28.83
N LYS A 112 -9.10 -13.32 28.86
CA LYS A 112 -8.96 -11.95 29.43
C LYS A 112 -7.85 -11.12 28.77
N PHE A 113 -7.66 -11.34 27.46
CA PHE A 113 -6.80 -10.47 26.65
C PHE A 113 -7.50 -9.15 26.35
N LYS A 114 -6.71 -8.07 26.35
CA LYS A 114 -7.14 -6.73 25.97
C LYS A 114 -6.37 -6.25 24.74
N VAL A 115 -7.03 -5.49 23.87
CA VAL A 115 -6.41 -4.94 22.66
C VAL A 115 -5.38 -3.87 23.03
N LYS A 116 -4.23 -3.89 22.37
CA LYS A 116 -3.19 -2.86 22.45
C LYS A 116 -2.91 -2.20 21.11
N PHE A 117 -3.22 -2.88 20.02
CA PHE A 117 -3.15 -2.34 18.67
C PHE A 117 -4.03 -3.21 17.77
N PHE A 118 -4.81 -2.58 16.91
CA PHE A 118 -5.61 -3.26 15.91
C PHE A 118 -5.52 -2.49 14.60
N HIS A 119 -5.18 -3.19 13.53
CA HIS A 119 -5.24 -2.68 12.17
C HIS A 119 -5.59 -3.84 11.23
N SER A 120 -6.62 -3.66 10.41
CA SER A 120 -7.04 -4.64 9.40
C SER A 120 -7.54 -3.86 8.19
N LYS A 121 -6.73 -3.72 7.14
CA LYS A 121 -7.14 -3.07 5.89
C LYS A 121 -6.44 -3.72 4.71
N ALA A 122 -7.19 -4.03 3.65
CA ALA A 122 -6.70 -4.77 2.49
C ALA A 122 -5.94 -6.05 2.93
N MET A 123 -4.73 -6.27 2.41
CA MET A 123 -3.86 -7.41 2.76
C MET A 123 -3.04 -7.19 4.04
N THR A 124 -3.40 -6.22 4.89
CA THR A 124 -2.66 -5.92 6.11
C THR A 124 -3.49 -6.12 7.36
N THR A 125 -3.15 -7.15 8.13
CA THR A 125 -3.76 -7.44 9.43
C THR A 125 -2.70 -7.52 10.51
N ILE A 126 -2.90 -6.76 11.60
CA ILE A 126 -2.08 -6.75 12.80
C ILE A 126 -3.00 -6.61 14.01
N ILE A 127 -3.06 -7.63 14.86
CA ILE A 127 -3.80 -7.58 16.13
C ILE A 127 -2.82 -7.84 17.26
N LYS A 128 -2.59 -6.86 18.13
CA LYS A 128 -1.75 -7.00 19.32
C LYS A 128 -2.63 -7.01 20.55
N VAL A 129 -2.47 -8.05 21.35
CA VAL A 129 -3.23 -8.23 22.59
C VAL A 129 -2.33 -8.59 23.76
N THR A 130 -2.77 -8.26 24.98
CA THR A 130 -2.04 -8.57 26.21
C THR A 130 -2.96 -9.00 27.35
N ALA A 131 -2.51 -9.96 28.16
CA ALA A 131 -3.18 -10.41 29.39
C ALA A 131 -2.13 -10.81 30.45
N LYS A 132 -2.22 -10.31 31.69
CA LYS A 132 -1.39 -10.77 32.83
C LYS A 132 0.10 -11.02 32.50
N GLY A 133 0.75 -10.09 31.80
CA GLY A 133 2.16 -10.19 31.40
C GLY A 133 2.46 -11.07 30.18
N LYS A 134 1.45 -11.73 29.58
CA LYS A 134 1.51 -12.40 28.27
C LYS A 134 1.20 -11.41 27.14
N SER A 135 1.81 -11.61 25.98
CA SER A 135 1.56 -10.78 24.78
C SER A 135 1.54 -11.63 23.52
N LEU A 136 0.44 -11.54 22.77
CA LEU A 136 0.30 -12.10 21.43
C LEU A 136 0.27 -10.98 20.40
N VAL A 137 0.83 -11.25 19.22
CA VAL A 137 0.64 -10.42 18.04
C VAL A 137 0.29 -11.30 16.85
N PHE A 138 -0.91 -11.15 16.33
CA PHE A 138 -1.38 -11.79 15.09
C PHE A 138 -0.94 -10.92 13.92
N VAL A 139 -0.25 -11.51 12.94
CA VAL A 139 0.33 -10.81 11.79
C VAL A 139 0.05 -11.61 10.54
N ASP A 140 -0.54 -10.97 9.53
CA ASP A 140 -0.71 -11.58 8.22
C ASP A 140 0.65 -11.75 7.53
N SER A 141 0.91 -12.93 6.94
CA SER A 141 2.13 -13.12 6.13
C SER A 141 2.14 -12.19 4.90
N GLY A 142 0.96 -11.80 4.40
CA GLY A 142 0.75 -10.82 3.33
C GLY A 142 1.34 -9.43 3.64
N ASN A 143 1.56 -9.11 4.92
CA ASN A 143 2.24 -7.90 5.35
C ASN A 143 3.69 -7.82 4.81
N TRP A 144 4.31 -8.97 4.55
CA TRP A 144 5.65 -9.09 3.96
C TRP A 144 5.61 -9.64 2.54
N PHE A 145 4.74 -10.62 2.27
CA PHE A 145 4.69 -11.36 1.02
C PHE A 145 3.33 -11.13 0.32
N PRO A 146 3.17 -10.04 -0.45
CA PRO A 146 1.91 -9.74 -1.14
C PRO A 146 1.71 -10.63 -2.38
N MET A 147 1.57 -11.94 -2.17
CA MET A 147 1.40 -12.96 -3.20
C MET A 147 0.62 -14.16 -2.62
N SER A 148 0.18 -15.08 -3.49
CA SER A 148 -0.45 -16.33 -3.04
C SER A 148 0.57 -17.24 -2.34
N LEU A 149 0.07 -18.09 -1.43
CA LEU A 149 0.91 -19.07 -0.73
C LEU A 149 1.58 -20.05 -1.70
N ALA A 150 0.90 -20.42 -2.79
CA ALA A 150 1.46 -21.26 -3.84
C ALA A 150 2.70 -20.62 -4.49
N LYS A 151 2.57 -19.37 -4.96
CA LYS A 151 3.69 -18.63 -5.55
C LYS A 151 4.84 -18.45 -4.55
N LEU A 152 4.51 -18.19 -3.28
CA LEU A 152 5.52 -18.09 -2.23
C LEU A 152 6.26 -19.41 -2.02
N GLY A 153 5.53 -20.52 -1.99
CA GLY A 153 6.07 -21.88 -1.89
C GLY A 153 7.05 -22.21 -3.02
N ASP A 154 6.67 -21.91 -4.26
CA ASP A 154 7.54 -22.11 -5.44
C ASP A 154 8.83 -21.30 -5.32
N LEU A 155 8.74 -20.03 -4.92
CA LEU A 155 9.90 -19.13 -4.76
C LEU A 155 10.89 -19.59 -3.67
N ILE A 156 10.43 -20.30 -2.64
CA ILE A 156 11.29 -20.80 -1.55
C ILE A 156 11.66 -22.28 -1.71
N GLY A 157 11.23 -22.93 -2.79
CA GLY A 157 11.49 -24.35 -3.04
C GLY A 157 10.65 -25.31 -2.19
N VAL A 158 9.51 -24.86 -1.66
CA VAL A 158 8.54 -25.68 -0.92
C VAL A 158 7.18 -25.56 -1.64
N PRO A 159 6.97 -26.27 -2.76
CA PRO A 159 5.75 -26.11 -3.56
C PRO A 159 4.52 -26.50 -2.75
N LYS A 160 3.45 -25.74 -2.97
CA LYS A 160 2.13 -26.05 -2.39
C LYS A 160 1.57 -27.29 -3.06
N LEU A 161 0.92 -28.16 -2.28
CA LEU A 161 0.19 -29.30 -2.84
C LEU A 161 -1.07 -28.80 -3.56
N THR A 162 -1.54 -29.54 -4.56
CA THR A 162 -2.84 -29.33 -5.20
C THR A 162 -3.88 -30.21 -4.52
N ILE A 163 -5.10 -29.70 -4.33
CA ILE A 163 -6.20 -30.46 -3.74
C ILE A 163 -7.50 -30.18 -4.48
N ASP A 164 -8.30 -31.22 -4.67
CA ASP A 164 -9.73 -31.10 -4.99
C ASP A 164 -10.52 -31.43 -3.72
N PHE A 165 -11.13 -30.40 -3.12
CA PHE A 165 -11.85 -30.54 -1.86
C PHE A 165 -13.10 -31.42 -1.96
N ASN A 166 -13.60 -31.70 -3.17
CA ASN A 166 -14.75 -32.59 -3.37
C ASN A 166 -14.38 -34.07 -3.26
N THR A 167 -13.14 -34.43 -3.58
CA THR A 167 -12.69 -35.82 -3.72
C THR A 167 -11.58 -36.21 -2.73
N ALA A 168 -10.89 -35.23 -2.14
CA ALA A 168 -9.79 -35.48 -1.22
C ALA A 168 -10.24 -36.16 0.08
N ASP A 169 -9.57 -37.25 0.44
CA ASP A 169 -9.75 -37.88 1.74
C ASP A 169 -9.14 -37.03 2.88
N PHE A 170 -9.53 -37.38 4.11
CA PHE A 170 -9.09 -36.68 5.31
C PHE A 170 -7.56 -36.72 5.51
N THR A 171 -6.89 -37.81 5.14
CA THR A 171 -5.44 -37.99 5.31
C THR A 171 -4.66 -37.09 4.36
N TYR A 172 -5.07 -37.01 3.10
CA TYR A 172 -4.47 -36.13 2.11
C TYR A 172 -4.71 -34.66 2.47
N MET A 173 -5.93 -34.30 2.86
CA MET A 173 -6.27 -32.93 3.28
C MET A 173 -5.48 -32.51 4.54
N LYS A 174 -5.27 -33.43 5.49
CA LYS A 174 -4.38 -33.20 6.64
C LYS A 174 -2.92 -32.97 6.23
N THR A 175 -2.44 -33.63 5.19
CA THR A 175 -1.08 -33.46 4.64
C THR A 175 -0.95 -32.13 3.90
N TYR A 176 -1.97 -31.77 3.10
CA TYR A 176 -2.08 -30.49 2.41
C TYR A 176 -2.06 -29.31 3.38
N CYS A 177 -2.90 -29.31 4.42
CA CYS A 177 -2.93 -28.24 5.42
C CYS A 177 -1.59 -28.11 6.16
N LYS A 178 -0.92 -29.23 6.47
CA LYS A 178 0.41 -29.19 7.07
C LYS A 178 1.45 -28.53 6.14
N ARG A 179 1.39 -28.81 4.83
CA ARG A 179 2.28 -28.20 3.83
C ARG A 179 2.14 -26.68 3.82
N ASP A 180 0.94 -26.15 3.99
CA ASP A 180 0.72 -24.70 4.00
C ASP A 180 1.43 -24.03 5.19
N VAL A 181 1.41 -24.68 6.37
CA VAL A 181 2.18 -24.24 7.53
C VAL A 181 3.69 -24.37 7.31
N GLU A 182 4.16 -25.44 6.64
CA GLU A 182 5.57 -25.62 6.28
C GLU A 182 6.08 -24.49 5.37
N ILE A 183 5.27 -24.07 4.38
CA ILE A 183 5.59 -22.94 3.50
C ILE A 183 5.77 -21.65 4.31
N LEU A 184 4.85 -21.37 5.25
CA LEU A 184 4.93 -20.18 6.10
C LEU A 184 6.20 -20.17 6.98
N ILE A 185 6.55 -21.31 7.57
CA ILE A 185 7.78 -21.46 8.38
C ILE A 185 9.01 -21.16 7.51
N GLU A 186 9.09 -21.77 6.33
CA GLU A 186 10.26 -21.63 5.46
C GLU A 186 10.36 -20.23 4.85
N ALA A 187 9.23 -19.61 4.48
CA ALA A 187 9.20 -18.22 4.04
C ALA A 187 9.69 -17.27 5.15
N PHE A 188 9.26 -17.50 6.39
CA PHE A 188 9.71 -16.71 7.53
C PHE A 188 11.21 -16.91 7.81
N ARG A 189 11.71 -18.15 7.76
CA ARG A 189 13.15 -18.45 7.87
C ARG A 189 13.95 -17.76 6.77
N SER A 190 13.49 -17.84 5.52
CA SER A 190 14.10 -17.18 4.36
C SER A 190 14.21 -15.66 4.57
N LEU A 191 13.14 -15.00 5.00
CA LEU A 191 13.14 -13.58 5.33
C LEU A 191 14.10 -13.24 6.49
N CYS A 192 14.12 -14.05 7.56
CA CYS A 192 15.06 -13.86 8.67
C CYS A 192 16.51 -13.95 8.20
N LYS A 193 16.82 -14.96 7.38
CA LYS A 193 18.15 -15.22 6.83
C LYS A 193 18.58 -14.07 5.92
N PHE A 194 17.67 -13.57 5.07
CA PHE A 194 17.89 -12.38 4.26
C PHE A 194 18.23 -11.15 5.12
N LEU A 195 17.42 -10.86 6.14
CA LEU A 195 17.61 -9.67 6.98
C LEU A 195 18.91 -9.70 7.78
N GLN A 196 19.23 -10.85 8.39
CA GLN A 196 20.41 -11.01 9.24
C GLN A 196 21.68 -11.20 8.41
N GLY A 197 21.65 -12.09 7.42
CA GLY A 197 22.80 -12.41 6.55
C GLY A 197 23.28 -11.20 5.76
N ASN A 198 22.35 -10.39 5.24
CA ASN A 198 22.71 -9.17 4.51
C ASN A 198 22.81 -7.92 5.40
N ARG A 199 22.69 -8.08 6.73
CA ARG A 199 22.72 -6.99 7.72
C ARG A 199 21.81 -5.81 7.33
N ILE A 200 20.53 -6.11 7.08
CA ILE A 200 19.53 -5.19 6.54
C ILE A 200 18.84 -4.41 7.65
N SER A 201 18.08 -5.08 8.51
CA SER A 201 17.30 -4.44 9.58
C SER A 201 16.76 -5.44 10.59
N ARG A 202 16.18 -4.94 11.69
CA ARG A 202 15.20 -5.69 12.47
C ARG A 202 13.94 -5.99 11.65
N LEU A 203 13.20 -7.04 12.02
CA LEU A 203 11.91 -7.35 11.42
C LEU A 203 10.80 -6.54 12.09
N CYS A 204 10.01 -5.81 11.30
CA CYS A 204 8.80 -5.12 11.71
C CYS A 204 7.55 -5.87 11.21
N TYR A 205 6.37 -5.51 11.69
CA TYR A 205 5.11 -6.16 11.30
C TYR A 205 4.72 -6.01 9.83
N THR A 206 5.34 -5.08 9.09
CA THR A 206 5.07 -4.84 7.67
C THR A 206 6.36 -4.60 6.90
N ARG A 207 6.38 -4.95 5.61
CA ARG A 207 7.52 -4.67 4.71
C ARG A 207 7.91 -3.19 4.70
N ALA A 208 6.95 -2.27 4.71
CA ALA A 208 7.22 -0.83 4.74
C ALA A 208 7.91 -0.40 6.03
N SER A 209 7.47 -0.93 7.18
CA SER A 209 8.12 -0.63 8.46
C SER A 209 9.50 -1.30 8.59
N THR A 210 9.70 -2.45 7.95
CA THR A 210 11.00 -3.12 7.85
C THR A 210 11.95 -2.32 6.95
N ALA A 211 11.47 -1.81 5.81
CA ALA A 211 12.23 -0.92 4.93
C ALA A 211 12.64 0.38 5.64
N MET A 212 11.75 1.01 6.41
CA MET A 212 12.10 2.16 7.26
C MET A 212 13.14 1.81 8.32
N ALA A 213 13.06 0.63 8.93
CA ALA A 213 14.08 0.19 9.89
C ALA A 213 15.45 -0.02 9.20
N ALA A 214 15.47 -0.54 7.96
CA ALA A 214 16.70 -0.66 7.17
C ALA A 214 17.29 0.71 6.84
N TYR A 215 16.43 1.65 6.43
CA TYR A 215 16.80 3.03 6.18
C TYR A 215 17.47 3.68 7.41
N LEU A 216 16.80 3.63 8.56
CA LEU A 216 17.30 4.22 9.80
C LEU A 216 18.57 3.54 10.34
N LEU A 217 18.82 2.27 10.00
CA LEU A 217 20.00 1.55 10.47
C LEU A 217 21.27 2.04 9.75
N LYS A 218 21.24 2.14 8.41
CA LYS A 218 22.46 2.33 7.61
C LYS A 218 22.43 3.46 6.58
N HIS A 219 21.27 4.05 6.29
CA HIS A 219 21.08 4.92 5.12
C HIS A 219 20.56 6.32 5.46
N MET A 220 20.34 6.62 6.75
CA MET A 220 20.03 7.97 7.20
C MET A 220 21.32 8.79 7.30
N ASP A 221 21.83 9.22 6.13
CA ASP A 221 23.09 9.96 5.99
C ASP A 221 22.96 11.42 6.44
N TYR A 222 21.75 11.97 6.40
CA TYR A 222 21.41 13.33 6.84
C TYR A 222 20.37 13.31 7.97
N PRO A 223 20.44 14.23 8.94
CA PRO A 223 19.41 14.35 9.97
C PRO A 223 18.11 14.89 9.38
N ILE A 224 17.01 14.18 9.63
CA ILE A 224 15.66 14.58 9.23
C ILE A 224 14.92 15.12 10.45
N TRP A 225 14.52 16.39 10.39
CA TRP A 225 13.88 17.16 11.46
C TRP A 225 12.37 17.20 11.25
N ILE A 226 11.64 16.46 12.06
CA ILE A 226 10.18 16.41 12.06
C ILE A 226 9.65 17.65 12.79
N HIS A 227 8.91 18.50 12.10
CA HIS A 227 8.24 19.68 12.67
C HIS A 227 6.76 19.40 12.99
N ASN A 228 6.08 20.37 13.59
CA ASN A 228 4.66 20.28 13.91
C ASN A 228 3.85 21.52 13.51
N ASN A 229 4.42 22.45 12.73
CA ASN A 229 3.70 23.60 12.18
C ASN A 229 2.50 23.12 11.33
N SER A 230 1.27 23.49 11.75
CA SER A 230 0.07 22.92 11.13
C SER A 230 -0.17 23.43 9.72
N GLN A 231 0.01 24.73 9.47
CA GLN A 231 -0.17 25.32 8.14
C GLN A 231 0.79 24.69 7.13
N ALA A 232 2.04 24.44 7.55
CA ALA A 232 2.98 23.74 6.70
C ALA A 232 2.48 22.33 6.36
N VAL A 233 2.09 21.54 7.36
CA VAL A 233 1.57 20.17 7.14
C VAL A 233 0.33 20.16 6.24
N ASP A 234 -0.55 21.15 6.36
CA ASP A 234 -1.73 21.30 5.50
C ASP A 234 -1.31 21.51 4.03
N LEU A 235 -0.34 22.39 3.78
CA LEU A 235 0.24 22.58 2.45
C LEU A 235 0.90 21.31 1.91
N GLU A 236 1.67 20.62 2.74
CA GLU A 236 2.34 19.37 2.35
C GLU A 236 1.34 18.29 1.95
N ARG A 237 0.24 18.15 2.68
CA ARG A 237 -0.83 17.18 2.40
C ARG A 237 -1.68 17.58 1.21
N ALA A 238 -1.90 18.88 1.01
CA ALA A 238 -2.57 19.38 -0.18
C ALA A 238 -1.75 19.09 -1.45
N ALA A 239 -0.42 19.23 -1.38
CA ALA A 239 0.51 18.93 -2.48
C ALA A 239 0.85 17.43 -2.65
N TYR A 240 0.41 16.55 -1.74
CA TYR A 240 0.72 15.12 -1.82
C TYR A 240 -0.27 14.36 -2.70
N PHE A 241 0.02 14.25 -4.00
CA PHE A 241 -0.73 13.44 -4.95
C PHE A 241 -0.09 12.05 -5.18
N GLY A 242 -0.85 11.10 -5.72
CA GLY A 242 -0.33 9.80 -6.16
C GLY A 242 0.37 9.86 -7.52
N GLY A 243 0.51 8.70 -8.17
CA GLY A 243 0.91 8.61 -9.58
C GLY A 243 -0.18 9.15 -10.52
N ARG A 244 0.20 9.43 -11.77
CA ARG A 244 -0.73 9.83 -12.84
C ARG A 244 -1.30 8.58 -13.51
N THR A 245 -2.62 8.45 -13.54
CA THR A 245 -3.31 7.38 -14.27
C THR A 245 -4.41 8.00 -15.13
N GLU A 246 -4.27 7.96 -16.45
CA GLU A 246 -5.15 8.64 -17.42
C GLU A 246 -5.27 7.85 -18.72
N CYS A 247 -6.45 7.95 -19.35
CA CYS A 247 -6.63 7.58 -20.74
C CYS A 247 -6.51 8.84 -21.59
N PHE A 248 -5.92 8.69 -22.77
CA PHE A 248 -5.83 9.72 -23.81
C PHE A 248 -6.65 9.34 -25.04
N TYR A 249 -7.04 8.06 -25.12
CA TYR A 249 -7.95 7.50 -26.09
C TYR A 249 -8.84 6.44 -25.43
N LEU A 250 -10.10 6.33 -25.86
CA LEU A 250 -11.03 5.26 -25.54
C LEU A 250 -11.57 4.66 -26.82
N GLY A 251 -11.50 3.35 -26.95
CA GLY A 251 -11.89 2.65 -28.17
C GLY A 251 -10.86 1.64 -28.60
N GLU A 252 -11.03 1.16 -29.83
CA GLU A 252 -10.19 0.15 -30.46
C GLU A 252 -9.13 0.81 -31.33
N LEU A 253 -7.89 0.35 -31.19
CA LEU A 253 -6.73 0.77 -31.96
C LEU A 253 -6.22 -0.45 -32.73
N THR A 254 -6.43 -0.47 -34.05
CA THR A 254 -6.12 -1.61 -34.92
C THR A 254 -4.88 -1.44 -35.79
N ASP A 255 -4.39 -0.19 -35.94
CA ASP A 255 -3.26 0.14 -36.80
C ASP A 255 -1.91 -0.02 -36.08
N GLY A 256 -1.72 -1.16 -35.40
CA GLY A 256 -0.50 -1.47 -34.64
C GLY A 256 0.79 -1.46 -35.49
N PRO A 257 1.96 -1.60 -34.85
CA PRO A 257 2.13 -2.04 -33.46
C PRO A 257 1.97 -0.94 -32.41
N TYR A 258 1.56 -1.36 -31.20
CA TYR A 258 1.56 -0.56 -29.98
C TYR A 258 2.49 -1.18 -28.94
N TYR A 259 3.16 -0.33 -28.17
CA TYR A 259 4.14 -0.70 -27.17
C TYR A 259 3.67 -0.31 -25.77
N LEU A 260 3.57 -1.31 -24.89
CA LEU A 260 3.30 -1.12 -23.48
C LEU A 260 4.64 -0.99 -22.76
N LEU A 261 5.03 0.26 -22.50
CA LEU A 261 6.30 0.60 -21.87
C LEU A 261 6.11 0.76 -20.35
N ASP A 262 7.10 0.35 -19.56
CA ASP A 262 7.11 0.50 -18.10
C ASP A 262 8.48 1.01 -17.62
N VAL A 263 8.48 2.01 -16.73
CA VAL A 263 9.72 2.55 -16.16
C VAL A 263 10.28 1.61 -15.11
N ASN A 264 11.50 1.14 -15.31
CA ASN A 264 12.22 0.30 -14.36
C ASN A 264 12.40 0.98 -13.00
N SER A 265 11.54 0.62 -12.05
CA SER A 265 11.59 1.10 -10.66
C SER A 265 11.52 2.64 -10.58
N LEU A 266 10.47 3.25 -11.14
CA LEU A 266 10.25 4.70 -11.20
C LEU A 266 10.54 5.42 -9.86
N TYR A 267 9.90 5.01 -8.77
CA TYR A 267 10.09 5.68 -7.48
C TYR A 267 11.52 5.55 -6.94
N PRO A 268 12.14 4.36 -6.93
CA PRO A 268 13.57 4.24 -6.65
C PRO A 268 14.47 5.11 -7.53
N PHE A 269 14.19 5.21 -8.84
CA PHE A 269 14.96 6.05 -9.76
C PHE A 269 14.90 7.52 -9.34
N VAL A 270 13.72 8.07 -9.10
CA VAL A 270 13.62 9.47 -8.66
C VAL A 270 14.19 9.68 -7.26
N MET A 271 14.01 8.71 -6.35
CA MET A 271 14.60 8.70 -5.00
C MET A 271 16.13 8.81 -5.04
N GLN A 272 16.79 8.11 -5.95
CA GLN A 272 18.25 8.11 -6.06
C GLN A 272 18.79 9.46 -6.56
N ASN A 273 18.09 10.05 -7.54
CA ASN A 273 18.62 11.12 -8.37
C ASN A 273 18.20 12.53 -7.96
N ASN A 274 17.41 12.68 -6.90
CA ASN A 274 16.88 13.98 -6.49
C ASN A 274 17.11 14.31 -5.00
N GLU A 275 17.01 15.60 -4.68
CA GLU A 275 17.02 16.10 -3.32
C GLU A 275 15.60 16.17 -2.72
N TYR A 276 15.52 15.96 -1.41
CA TYR A 276 14.28 15.90 -0.65
C TYR A 276 14.32 16.78 0.58
N PRO A 277 13.17 17.32 1.04
CA PRO A 277 13.07 18.08 2.27
C PRO A 277 13.58 17.30 3.49
N ILE A 278 14.41 17.93 4.31
CA ILE A 278 14.94 17.35 5.56
C ILE A 278 14.62 18.17 6.80
N LYS A 279 14.28 19.46 6.65
CA LYS A 279 14.01 20.35 7.78
C LYS A 279 13.18 21.54 7.35
N TYR A 280 12.07 21.79 8.05
CA TYR A 280 11.29 23.03 7.92
C TYR A 280 12.16 24.26 8.20
N VAL A 281 12.09 25.26 7.31
CA VAL A 281 12.76 26.55 7.47
C VAL A 281 11.74 27.63 7.79
N LYS A 282 10.82 27.92 6.86
CA LYS A 282 9.89 29.03 7.00
C LYS A 282 8.66 28.87 6.10
N ILE A 283 7.53 29.39 6.57
CA ILE A 283 6.35 29.63 5.73
C ILE A 283 6.33 31.09 5.28
N HIS A 284 5.99 31.29 4.01
CA HIS A 284 5.90 32.58 3.35
C HIS A 284 4.47 32.77 2.84
N HIS A 285 3.92 33.97 2.98
CA HIS A 285 2.59 34.32 2.49
C HIS A 285 2.70 35.46 1.48
N LYS A 286 1.91 35.40 0.40
CA LYS A 286 1.79 36.41 -0.64
C LYS A 286 3.16 36.91 -1.14
N ILE A 287 3.98 35.99 -1.64
CA ILE A 287 5.30 36.33 -2.20
C ILE A 287 5.23 36.59 -3.70
N SER A 288 6.21 37.33 -4.22
CA SER A 288 6.38 37.49 -5.67
C SER A 288 6.89 36.20 -6.31
N VAL A 289 6.64 36.05 -7.62
CA VAL A 289 7.20 34.96 -8.43
C VAL A 289 8.73 35.01 -8.44
N THR A 290 9.31 36.21 -8.45
CA THR A 290 10.77 36.41 -8.33
C THR A 290 11.32 35.84 -7.03
N LEU A 291 10.70 36.15 -5.88
CA LEU A 291 11.14 35.59 -4.61
C LEU A 291 10.98 34.07 -4.57
N LEU A 292 9.90 33.53 -5.14
CA LEU A 292 9.74 32.07 -5.27
C LEU A 292 10.88 31.44 -6.07
N HIS A 293 11.27 32.05 -7.19
CA HIS A 293 12.39 31.60 -8.02
C HIS A 293 13.70 31.57 -7.22
N ASP A 294 14.01 32.63 -6.47
CA ASP A 294 15.21 32.70 -5.62
C ASP A 294 15.21 31.61 -4.53
N LEU A 295 14.05 31.37 -3.91
CA LEU A 295 13.90 30.33 -2.88
C LEU A 295 14.17 28.93 -3.44
N LEU A 296 13.73 28.63 -4.66
CA LEU A 296 13.90 27.31 -5.30
C LEU A 296 15.37 26.99 -5.63
N GLN A 297 16.23 28.00 -5.76
CA GLN A 297 17.67 27.80 -5.97
C GLN A 297 18.33 27.14 -4.74
N HIS A 298 17.84 27.45 -3.54
CA HIS A 298 18.50 27.06 -2.28
C HIS A 298 17.71 26.06 -1.43
N TYR A 299 16.39 26.00 -1.60
CA TYR A 299 15.50 25.20 -0.75
C TYR A 299 14.70 24.20 -1.57
N ALA A 300 14.13 23.20 -0.88
CA ALA A 300 12.94 22.52 -1.38
C ALA A 300 11.71 23.34 -0.98
N VAL A 301 10.71 23.40 -1.84
CA VAL A 301 9.55 24.27 -1.69
C VAL A 301 8.26 23.47 -1.94
N VAL A 302 7.24 23.75 -1.13
CA VAL A 302 5.85 23.38 -1.41
C VAL A 302 5.04 24.67 -1.46
N GLY A 303 4.26 24.89 -2.52
CA GLY A 303 3.56 26.16 -2.72
C GLY A 303 2.16 25.99 -3.26
N ARG A 304 1.25 26.88 -2.83
CA ARG A 304 -0.04 27.09 -3.45
C ARG A 304 0.07 28.22 -4.47
N VAL A 305 -0.11 27.89 -5.73
CA VAL A 305 0.15 28.80 -6.86
C VAL A 305 -1.04 28.85 -7.82
N LEU A 306 -1.25 30.01 -8.42
CA LEU A 306 -2.14 30.19 -9.56
C LEU A 306 -1.32 29.87 -10.81
N ILE A 307 -1.76 28.87 -11.54
CA ILE A 307 -1.16 28.43 -12.80
C ILE A 307 -2.05 28.85 -13.95
N GLU A 308 -1.46 29.34 -15.04
CA GLU A 308 -2.07 29.35 -16.37
C GLU A 308 -1.22 28.44 -17.27
N THR A 309 -1.81 27.40 -17.84
CA THR A 309 -1.08 26.43 -18.66
C THR A 309 -1.92 25.87 -19.80
N PRO A 310 -1.34 25.69 -21.00
CA PRO A 310 -1.96 24.91 -22.06
C PRO A 310 -1.69 23.40 -21.90
N ASP A 311 -0.84 23.00 -20.95
CA ASP A 311 -0.29 21.66 -20.84
C ASP A 311 -0.91 20.92 -19.63
N PRO A 312 -1.44 19.69 -19.78
CA PRO A 312 -2.06 18.93 -18.70
C PRO A 312 -1.00 18.28 -17.78
N VAL A 313 -0.25 19.10 -17.05
CA VAL A 313 0.90 18.68 -16.21
C VAL A 313 0.59 18.72 -14.72
N TYR A 314 -0.15 19.73 -14.28
CA TYR A 314 -0.34 20.00 -12.85
C TYR A 314 -1.62 19.39 -12.33
N ALA A 315 -1.50 18.54 -11.31
CA ALA A 315 -2.65 17.82 -10.76
C ALA A 315 -3.58 18.74 -9.97
N ILE A 316 -4.89 18.46 -10.02
CA ILE A 316 -5.90 18.98 -9.09
C ILE A 316 -6.65 17.81 -8.45
N ARG A 317 -7.00 17.96 -7.18
CA ARG A 317 -7.82 17.01 -6.43
C ARG A 317 -9.29 17.46 -6.46
N GLY A 318 -10.15 16.66 -7.11
CA GLY A 318 -11.61 16.71 -6.95
C GLY A 318 -12.12 15.35 -6.46
N GLU A 319 -13.30 14.92 -6.94
CA GLU A 319 -13.77 13.52 -6.79
C GLU A 319 -12.71 12.52 -7.30
N ARG A 320 -12.00 12.92 -8.36
CA ARG A 320 -10.81 12.24 -8.89
C ARG A 320 -9.66 13.22 -9.02
N THR A 321 -8.43 12.71 -9.03
CA THR A 321 -7.27 13.53 -9.39
C THR A 321 -7.25 13.70 -10.90
N ILE A 322 -7.28 14.94 -11.40
CA ILE A 322 -7.27 15.31 -12.83
C ILE A 322 -6.06 16.17 -13.16
N PHE A 323 -5.73 16.29 -14.44
CA PHE A 323 -4.64 17.12 -14.97
C PHE A 323 -5.20 18.09 -16.01
N PRO A 324 -5.81 19.20 -15.56
CA PRO A 324 -6.49 20.16 -16.43
C PRO A 324 -5.52 21.14 -17.11
N VAL A 325 -6.07 21.89 -18.07
CA VAL A 325 -5.44 23.06 -18.70
C VAL A 325 -6.23 24.34 -18.34
N GLY A 326 -5.75 25.50 -18.76
CA GLY A 326 -6.35 26.80 -18.45
C GLY A 326 -5.76 27.43 -17.17
N THR A 327 -6.57 28.18 -16.43
CA THR A 327 -6.13 28.97 -15.27
C THR A 327 -6.76 28.47 -13.97
N PHE A 328 -5.94 28.03 -13.01
CA PHE A 328 -6.44 27.46 -11.76
C PHE A 328 -5.44 27.52 -10.60
N TRP A 329 -5.96 27.47 -9.37
CA TRP A 329 -5.14 27.29 -8.18
C TRP A 329 -4.80 25.83 -7.94
N THR A 330 -3.54 25.52 -7.68
CA THR A 330 -3.10 24.19 -7.28
C THR A 330 -1.95 24.24 -6.28
N TYR A 331 -1.55 23.07 -5.76
CA TYR A 331 -0.49 22.87 -4.79
C TYR A 331 0.65 22.07 -5.42
N LEU A 332 1.82 22.68 -5.56
CA LEU A 332 2.94 22.11 -6.28
C LEU A 332 4.15 21.89 -5.35
N ASN A 333 4.90 20.83 -5.62
CA ASN A 333 6.20 20.57 -4.97
C ASN A 333 7.34 21.15 -5.82
N THR A 334 8.56 21.16 -5.27
CA THR A 334 9.79 21.67 -5.93
C THR A 334 9.89 21.36 -7.43
N PRO A 335 9.82 20.08 -7.88
CA PRO A 335 9.94 19.78 -9.31
C PRO A 335 8.85 20.44 -10.16
N GLU A 336 7.61 20.41 -9.71
CA GLU A 336 6.46 20.99 -10.42
C GLU A 336 6.54 22.53 -10.45
N LEU A 337 7.00 23.15 -9.35
CA LEU A 337 7.25 24.60 -9.30
C LEU A 337 8.38 25.02 -10.25
N GLN A 338 9.47 24.26 -10.30
CA GLN A 338 10.58 24.50 -11.23
C GLN A 338 10.12 24.36 -12.69
N HIS A 339 9.34 23.32 -12.99
CA HIS A 339 8.74 23.13 -14.31
C HIS A 339 7.82 24.29 -14.69
N ALA A 340 6.96 24.74 -13.76
CA ALA A 340 6.05 25.86 -13.99
C ALA A 340 6.76 27.19 -14.20
N LEU A 341 7.85 27.46 -13.48
CA LEU A 341 8.67 28.65 -13.69
C LEU A 341 9.38 28.61 -15.04
N LYS A 342 9.98 27.47 -15.41
CA LYS A 342 10.69 27.31 -16.69
C LYS A 342 9.82 27.60 -17.91
N HIS A 343 8.50 27.38 -17.79
CA HIS A 343 7.54 27.57 -18.88
C HIS A 343 6.61 28.79 -18.65
N ASP A 344 6.98 29.70 -17.75
CA ASP A 344 6.22 30.93 -17.45
C ASP A 344 4.74 30.70 -17.09
N ARG A 345 4.47 29.61 -16.35
CA ARG A 345 3.11 29.17 -16.01
C ARG A 345 2.57 29.76 -14.70
N ILE A 346 3.44 30.27 -13.82
CA ILE A 346 3.02 30.79 -12.50
C ILE A 346 2.57 32.24 -12.60
N LYS A 347 1.30 32.51 -12.28
CA LYS A 347 0.72 33.88 -12.26
C LYS A 347 0.70 34.53 -10.90
N ALA A 348 0.53 33.74 -9.84
CA ALA A 348 0.55 34.24 -8.47
C ALA A 348 0.97 33.16 -7.48
N VAL A 349 1.55 33.57 -6.36
CA VAL A 349 1.91 32.67 -5.25
C VAL A 349 1.13 33.11 -4.01
N SER A 350 0.21 32.25 -3.55
CA SER A 350 -0.59 32.55 -2.36
C SER A 350 0.24 32.35 -1.10
N GLU A 351 0.94 31.22 -1.02
CA GLU A 351 1.76 30.84 0.12
C GLU A 351 2.71 29.70 -0.28
N CYS A 352 3.87 29.61 0.38
CA CYS A 352 4.78 28.50 0.22
C CYS A 352 5.57 28.22 1.49
N VAL A 353 6.06 26.99 1.62
CA VAL A 353 6.94 26.56 2.70
C VAL A 353 8.28 26.17 2.13
N THR A 354 9.36 26.62 2.77
CA THR A 354 10.73 26.29 2.42
C THR A 354 11.32 25.28 3.39
N TYR A 355 12.12 24.37 2.85
CA TYR A 355 12.80 23.31 3.58
C TYR A 355 14.26 23.23 3.16
N GLN A 356 15.16 22.95 4.10
CA GLN A 356 16.48 22.43 3.74
C GLN A 356 16.30 21.11 2.99
N LYS A 357 17.17 20.80 2.02
CA LYS A 357 17.08 19.62 1.17
C LYS A 357 18.40 18.84 1.12
N ALA A 358 18.30 17.54 0.86
CA ALA A 358 19.46 16.65 0.67
C ALA A 358 19.09 15.36 -0.09
N PHE A 359 20.09 14.65 -0.62
CA PHE A 359 19.95 13.32 -1.25
C PHE A 359 19.74 12.21 -0.21
N ILE A 360 18.58 12.20 0.46
CA ILE A 360 18.34 11.30 1.60
C ILE A 360 18.13 9.83 1.26
N PHE A 361 17.90 9.47 -0.02
CA PHE A 361 17.60 8.09 -0.42
C PHE A 361 18.69 7.42 -1.24
N ARG A 362 19.68 8.17 -1.73
CA ARG A 362 20.69 7.66 -2.68
C ARG A 362 21.37 6.39 -2.17
N SER A 363 21.94 6.41 -0.96
CA SER A 363 22.64 5.25 -0.39
C SER A 363 21.72 4.04 -0.16
N PHE A 364 20.43 4.27 0.11
CA PHE A 364 19.44 3.20 0.25
C PHE A 364 19.16 2.55 -1.10
N VAL A 365 18.82 3.35 -2.12
CA VAL A 365 18.50 2.84 -3.46
C VAL A 365 19.71 2.13 -4.05
N ASP A 366 20.90 2.74 -4.01
CA ASP A 366 22.14 2.14 -4.54
C ASP A 366 22.38 0.74 -3.99
N ARG A 367 22.24 0.58 -2.66
CA ARG A 367 22.46 -0.71 -2.01
C ARG A 367 21.41 -1.73 -2.40
N PHE A 368 20.13 -1.39 -2.29
CA PHE A 368 19.05 -2.36 -2.51
C PHE A 368 18.90 -2.73 -3.99
N TYR A 369 19.19 -1.78 -4.89
CA TYR A 369 19.20 -2.05 -6.31
C TYR A 369 20.38 -2.93 -6.72
N ARG A 370 21.57 -2.71 -6.14
CA ARG A 370 22.71 -3.63 -6.31
C ARG A 370 22.39 -5.04 -5.80
N LEU A 371 21.89 -5.15 -4.56
CA LEU A 371 21.47 -6.44 -4.01
C LEU A 371 20.45 -7.14 -4.91
N ARG A 372 19.49 -6.39 -5.46
CA ARG A 372 18.50 -6.94 -6.38
C ARG A 372 19.16 -7.57 -7.61
N ARG A 373 20.11 -6.86 -8.23
CA ARG A 373 20.87 -7.36 -9.39
C ARG A 373 21.73 -8.57 -9.02
N ASP A 374 22.46 -8.51 -7.91
CA ASP A 374 23.29 -9.62 -7.44
C ASP A 374 22.46 -10.90 -7.24
N PHE A 375 21.27 -10.79 -6.64
CA PHE A 375 20.38 -11.94 -6.46
C PHE A 375 19.74 -12.41 -7.75
N ALA A 376 19.41 -11.51 -8.68
CA ALA A 376 18.92 -11.88 -10.01
C ALA A 376 19.98 -12.68 -10.77
N SER A 377 21.23 -12.20 -10.80
CA SER A 377 22.36 -12.90 -11.44
C SER A 377 22.68 -14.23 -10.78
N ALA A 378 22.47 -14.36 -9.46
CA ALA A 378 22.66 -15.61 -8.73
C ALA A 378 21.45 -16.57 -8.79
N GLY A 379 20.35 -16.20 -9.46
CA GLY A 379 19.13 -17.01 -9.53
C GLY A 379 18.34 -17.12 -8.21
N VAL A 380 18.58 -16.23 -7.23
CA VAL A 380 17.90 -16.24 -5.92
C VAL A 380 16.65 -15.35 -5.97
N THR A 381 15.65 -15.82 -6.72
CA THR A 381 14.43 -15.05 -7.06
C THR A 381 13.68 -14.51 -5.84
N VAL A 382 13.59 -15.27 -4.75
CA VAL A 382 12.92 -14.80 -3.51
C VAL A 382 13.59 -13.55 -2.91
N TYR A 383 14.91 -13.43 -2.98
CA TYR A 383 15.62 -12.25 -2.46
C TYR A 383 15.55 -11.07 -3.41
N GLU A 384 15.43 -11.31 -4.72
CA GLU A 384 15.06 -10.27 -5.68
C GLU A 384 13.69 -9.66 -5.32
N HIS A 385 12.70 -10.50 -4.99
CA HIS A 385 11.38 -10.04 -4.55
C HIS A 385 11.48 -9.18 -3.27
N TYR A 386 12.24 -9.62 -2.27
CA TYR A 386 12.40 -8.86 -1.02
C TYR A 386 13.02 -7.48 -1.23
N THR A 387 14.07 -7.40 -2.05
CA THR A 387 14.73 -6.12 -2.38
C THR A 387 13.80 -5.19 -3.14
N LYS A 388 13.07 -5.70 -4.15
CA LYS A 388 12.03 -4.94 -4.89
C LYS A 388 10.97 -4.37 -3.93
N TYR A 389 10.48 -5.17 -2.99
CA TYR A 389 9.49 -4.70 -2.02
C TYR A 389 10.00 -3.60 -1.11
N PHE A 390 11.26 -3.66 -0.67
CA PHE A 390 11.81 -2.66 0.25
C PHE A 390 12.07 -1.34 -0.47
N LEU A 391 12.56 -1.39 -1.72
CA LEU A 391 12.73 -0.22 -2.59
C LEU A 391 11.42 0.57 -2.72
N ASN A 392 10.32 -0.12 -3.02
CA ASN A 392 9.05 0.54 -3.31
C ASN A 392 8.24 0.93 -2.05
N SER A 393 8.54 0.35 -0.89
CA SER A 393 7.73 0.55 0.33
C SER A 393 8.28 1.62 1.28
N LEU A 394 9.51 2.12 1.08
CA LEU A 394 10.15 3.06 2.00
C LEU A 394 9.45 4.43 2.01
N TYR A 395 9.33 5.08 0.84
CA TYR A 395 8.93 6.48 0.79
C TYR A 395 7.56 6.73 1.41
N GLY A 396 6.62 5.80 1.26
CA GLY A 396 5.26 5.91 1.80
C GLY A 396 5.20 6.01 3.32
N LYS A 397 6.25 5.59 4.04
CA LYS A 397 6.35 5.73 5.51
C LYS A 397 6.43 7.18 5.96
N PHE A 398 7.02 8.07 5.16
CA PHE A 398 7.04 9.50 5.45
C PHE A 398 5.65 10.14 5.27
N GLY A 399 4.78 9.56 4.46
CA GLY A 399 3.41 10.03 4.25
C GLY A 399 2.38 9.37 5.16
N GLN A 400 2.78 8.57 6.14
CA GLN A 400 1.84 7.75 6.93
C GLN A 400 0.99 8.60 7.88
N LYS A 401 -0.33 8.39 7.83
CA LYS A 401 -1.30 8.82 8.86
C LYS A 401 -1.66 7.68 9.81
N GLY A 402 -2.15 8.02 11.00
CA GLY A 402 -2.63 7.06 12.00
C GLY A 402 -4.02 7.45 12.50
N GLU A 403 -4.89 6.46 12.63
CA GLU A 403 -6.18 6.62 13.33
C GLU A 403 -5.92 6.76 14.83
N ILE A 404 -6.63 7.68 15.47
CA ILE A 404 -6.61 7.84 16.93
C ILE A 404 -7.82 7.13 17.51
N TRP A 405 -7.53 6.14 18.33
CA TRP A 405 -8.52 5.36 19.05
C TRP A 405 -8.34 5.59 20.54
N ASN A 406 -9.38 6.16 21.17
CA ASN A 406 -9.43 6.36 22.61
C ASN A 406 -10.25 5.26 23.24
N LEU A 407 -9.71 4.62 24.29
CA LEU A 407 -10.47 3.69 25.10
C LEU A 407 -11.48 4.49 25.92
N ILE A 408 -12.77 4.25 25.71
CA ILE A 408 -13.84 4.96 26.43
C ILE A 408 -14.47 4.10 27.53
N GLY A 409 -14.29 2.78 27.51
CA GLY A 409 -14.78 1.90 28.57
C GLY A 409 -14.53 0.41 28.35
N ASP A 410 -14.85 -0.39 29.36
CA ASP A 410 -14.99 -1.84 29.23
C ASP A 410 -16.48 -2.17 28.94
N THR A 411 -16.75 -3.15 28.09
CA THR A 411 -18.09 -3.56 27.63
C THR A 411 -18.30 -5.04 27.86
N VAL A 412 -18.89 -5.40 29.00
CA VAL A 412 -19.11 -6.81 29.35
C VAL A 412 -20.27 -7.35 28.51
N ASN A 413 -20.06 -8.47 27.83
CA ASN A 413 -21.06 -9.19 27.02
C ASN A 413 -21.50 -8.49 25.71
N GLU A 414 -20.78 -7.45 25.27
CA GLU A 414 -20.97 -6.90 23.92
C GLU A 414 -20.24 -7.76 22.89
N THR A 415 -20.86 -7.93 21.72
CA THR A 415 -20.22 -8.60 20.58
C THR A 415 -19.10 -7.75 19.98
N ASP A 416 -18.04 -8.40 19.49
CA ASP A 416 -16.98 -7.72 18.75
C ASP A 416 -17.53 -7.15 17.44
N ARG A 417 -17.54 -5.82 17.29
CA ARG A 417 -18.10 -5.11 16.13
C ARG A 417 -17.48 -3.72 15.92
N ILE A 418 -17.76 -3.14 14.76
CA ILE A 418 -17.53 -1.72 14.45
C ILE A 418 -18.87 -1.11 14.08
N GLU A 419 -19.19 0.04 14.67
CA GLU A 419 -20.40 0.81 14.35
C GLU A 419 -20.03 2.26 14.05
N ASP A 420 -20.64 2.81 13.00
CA ASP A 420 -20.58 4.23 12.70
C ASP A 420 -21.72 4.93 13.46
N THR A 421 -21.38 5.93 14.27
CA THR A 421 -22.34 6.66 15.10
C THR A 421 -22.45 8.10 14.65
N ILE A 422 -23.60 8.72 14.91
CA ILE A 422 -23.81 10.14 14.71
C ILE A 422 -24.32 10.70 16.02
N ASP A 423 -23.61 11.67 16.57
CA ASP A 423 -24.04 12.41 17.74
C ASP A 423 -25.30 13.23 17.38
N ALA A 424 -26.39 13.02 18.13
CA ALA A 424 -27.70 13.56 17.78
C ALA A 424 -27.79 15.09 17.94
N GLU A 425 -26.98 15.69 18.82
CA GLU A 425 -27.00 17.12 19.09
C GLU A 425 -26.07 17.90 18.15
N THR A 426 -24.88 17.34 17.90
CA THR A 426 -23.82 18.00 17.13
C THR A 426 -23.77 17.57 15.67
N GLY A 427 -24.45 16.47 15.30
CA GLY A 427 -24.34 15.84 13.99
C GLY A 427 -22.97 15.21 13.71
N LYS A 428 -22.07 15.19 14.70
CA LYS A 428 -20.71 14.68 14.55
C LYS A 428 -20.73 13.18 14.31
N ARG A 429 -20.18 12.74 13.18
CA ARG A 429 -19.97 11.32 12.90
C ARG A 429 -18.74 10.82 13.67
N SER A 430 -18.88 9.67 14.32
CA SER A 430 -17.79 8.97 15.00
C SER A 430 -17.84 7.49 14.62
N ARG A 431 -16.81 6.75 15.02
CA ARG A 431 -16.78 5.29 14.82
C ARG A 431 -16.40 4.63 16.13
N LEU A 432 -17.26 3.75 16.59
CA LEU A 432 -17.01 2.92 17.76
C LEU A 432 -16.51 1.54 17.35
N ARG A 433 -15.63 0.99 18.16
CA ARG A 433 -15.07 -0.34 17.99
C ARG A 433 -15.15 -1.08 19.31
N TYR A 434 -15.92 -2.15 19.32
CA TYR A 434 -16.06 -3.08 20.44
C TYR A 434 -15.13 -4.24 20.14
N LEU A 435 -14.08 -4.38 20.95
CA LEU A 435 -13.14 -5.49 20.83
C LEU A 435 -12.70 -6.00 22.20
N LEU A 436 -12.83 -7.30 22.43
CA LEU A 436 -12.37 -8.01 23.63
C LEU A 436 -12.89 -7.37 24.93
N ASN A 437 -14.21 -7.17 25.00
CA ASN A 437 -14.90 -6.47 26.09
C ASN A 437 -14.39 -5.04 26.36
N GLN A 438 -13.95 -4.33 25.32
CA GLN A 438 -13.56 -2.92 25.40
C GLN A 438 -14.19 -2.13 24.27
N VAL A 439 -14.67 -0.92 24.57
CA VAL A 439 -15.15 0.02 23.55
C VAL A 439 -14.17 1.16 23.35
N TRP A 440 -13.84 1.41 22.09
CA TRP A 440 -12.94 2.45 21.65
C TRP A 440 -13.66 3.39 20.70
N GLU A 441 -13.41 4.69 20.84
CA GLU A 441 -13.88 5.72 19.92
C GLU A 441 -12.76 6.18 19.00
N MET A 442 -13.03 6.25 17.69
CA MET A 442 -12.16 6.90 16.74
C MET A 442 -12.40 8.41 16.75
N THR A 443 -11.48 9.16 17.33
CA THR A 443 -11.62 10.62 17.45
C THR A 443 -11.00 11.39 16.29
N GLY A 444 -10.32 10.71 15.36
CA GLY A 444 -9.78 11.33 14.15
C GLY A 444 -8.64 10.55 13.51
N VAL A 445 -8.01 11.20 12.52
CA VAL A 445 -6.82 10.70 11.82
C VAL A 445 -5.75 11.78 11.87
N GLU A 446 -4.58 11.47 12.44
CA GLU A 446 -3.49 12.42 12.61
C GLU A 446 -2.20 11.96 11.91
N GLU A 447 -1.24 12.88 11.83
CA GLU A 447 0.12 12.56 11.44
C GLU A 447 0.78 11.58 12.42
N THR A 448 1.46 10.57 11.89
CA THR A 448 2.23 9.67 12.76
C THR A 448 3.48 10.38 13.29
N ARG A 449 4.05 9.83 14.38
CA ARG A 449 5.26 10.37 15.00
C ARG A 449 6.37 10.65 13.98
N HIS A 450 6.63 9.74 13.04
CA HIS A 450 7.75 9.87 12.10
C HIS A 450 7.35 10.35 10.70
N SER A 451 6.09 10.75 10.48
CA SER A 451 5.69 11.24 9.16
C SER A 451 6.31 12.60 8.86
N PHE A 452 6.72 12.79 7.62
CA PHE A 452 7.09 14.07 7.05
C PHE A 452 6.52 14.12 5.62
N PRO A 453 5.22 14.44 5.48
CA PRO A 453 4.46 14.21 4.25
C PRO A 453 5.11 14.79 2.99
N THR A 454 5.75 15.95 3.10
CA THR A 454 6.46 16.58 1.98
C THR A 454 7.50 15.67 1.31
N ILE A 455 8.17 14.78 2.05
CA ILE A 455 9.15 13.84 1.46
C ILE A 455 8.45 12.91 0.47
N SER A 456 7.32 12.32 0.88
CA SER A 456 6.54 11.44 -0.01
C SER A 456 5.91 12.22 -1.17
N ALA A 457 5.45 13.46 -0.92
CA ALA A 457 4.90 14.33 -1.94
C ALA A 457 5.93 14.66 -3.03
N HIS A 458 7.18 14.95 -2.65
CA HIS A 458 8.26 15.16 -3.60
C HIS A 458 8.58 13.90 -4.41
N VAL A 459 8.62 12.71 -3.79
CA VAL A 459 8.85 11.45 -4.53
C VAL A 459 7.81 11.26 -5.62
N THR A 460 6.53 11.45 -5.32
CA THR A 460 5.49 11.29 -6.34
C THR A 460 5.48 12.43 -7.37
N ALA A 461 5.81 13.66 -6.98
CA ALA A 461 5.94 14.79 -7.91
C ALA A 461 7.08 14.58 -8.92
N TYR A 462 8.26 14.14 -8.47
CA TYR A 462 9.34 13.77 -9.39
C TYR A 462 8.93 12.62 -10.31
N GLY A 463 8.23 11.61 -9.79
CA GLY A 463 7.72 10.50 -10.62
C GLY A 463 6.75 10.97 -11.70
N ARG A 464 5.81 11.86 -11.36
CA ARG A 464 4.87 12.44 -12.32
C ARG A 464 5.56 13.28 -13.39
N LEU A 465 6.53 14.12 -13.02
CA LEU A 465 7.28 14.91 -14.01
C LEU A 465 8.19 14.06 -14.89
N TYR A 466 8.74 12.97 -14.37
CA TYR A 466 9.49 12.03 -15.20
C TYR A 466 8.58 11.39 -16.26
N LEU A 467 7.41 10.88 -15.85
CA LEU A 467 6.41 10.38 -16.79
C LEU A 467 5.99 11.46 -17.80
N TRP A 468 5.77 12.70 -17.35
CA TRP A 468 5.46 13.81 -18.24
C TRP A 468 6.55 14.06 -19.28
N SER A 469 7.83 14.07 -18.89
CA SER A 469 8.92 14.25 -19.85
C SER A 469 8.97 13.14 -20.91
N LEU A 470 8.60 11.91 -20.56
CA LEU A 470 8.49 10.81 -21.52
C LEU A 470 7.29 11.01 -22.46
N MET A 471 6.17 11.52 -21.96
CA MET A 471 5.01 11.86 -22.79
C MET A 471 5.31 12.99 -23.78
N GLU A 472 6.00 14.04 -23.32
CA GLU A 472 6.46 15.15 -24.18
C GLU A 472 7.37 14.64 -25.29
N GLN A 473 8.31 13.76 -24.96
CA GLN A 473 9.23 13.18 -25.93
C GLN A 473 8.55 12.21 -26.90
N ALA A 474 7.63 11.37 -26.43
CA ALA A 474 6.81 10.53 -27.31
C ALA A 474 6.04 11.38 -28.33
N GLY A 475 5.64 12.58 -27.93
CA GLY A 475 4.89 13.54 -28.73
C GLY A 475 3.39 13.32 -28.58
N ILE A 476 2.65 14.43 -28.67
CA ILE A 476 1.19 14.40 -28.74
C ILE A 476 0.74 13.49 -29.88
N ASP A 477 -0.41 12.84 -29.73
CA ASP A 477 -0.98 11.84 -30.64
C ASP A 477 -0.29 10.45 -30.66
N ASN A 478 0.86 10.29 -29.99
CA ASN A 478 1.60 9.02 -29.98
C ASN A 478 1.49 8.23 -28.66
N TYR A 479 0.67 8.69 -27.71
CA TYR A 479 0.40 7.99 -26.46
C TYR A 479 -1.10 7.87 -26.18
N TYR A 480 -1.52 6.74 -25.61
CA TYR A 480 -2.94 6.39 -25.49
C TYR A 480 -3.39 6.11 -24.05
N TYR A 481 -2.48 5.68 -23.18
CA TYR A 481 -2.77 5.35 -21.79
C TYR A 481 -1.54 5.50 -20.89
N CYS A 482 -1.74 5.87 -19.63
CA CYS A 482 -0.70 5.77 -18.60
C CYS A 482 -1.24 5.32 -17.23
N ASP A 483 -0.39 4.64 -16.44
CA ASP A 483 -0.67 4.26 -15.06
C ASP A 483 0.60 4.28 -14.21
N THR A 484 0.89 5.44 -13.61
CA THR A 484 2.03 5.73 -12.74
C THR A 484 3.39 5.67 -13.44
N ASP A 485 3.83 4.48 -13.82
CA ASP A 485 5.12 4.17 -14.43
C ASP A 485 5.00 3.55 -15.81
N SER A 486 3.79 3.23 -16.27
CA SER A 486 3.54 2.71 -17.62
C SER A 486 3.06 3.78 -18.60
N LEU A 487 3.47 3.67 -19.87
CA LEU A 487 3.05 4.51 -20.99
C LEU A 487 2.79 3.66 -22.23
N PHE A 488 1.61 3.78 -22.83
CA PHE A 488 1.24 3.01 -24.03
C PHE A 488 1.37 3.91 -25.25
N VAL A 489 2.19 3.50 -26.22
CA VAL A 489 2.55 4.31 -27.38
C VAL A 489 2.41 3.54 -28.70
N ASN A 490 2.29 4.23 -29.83
CA ASN A 490 2.43 3.63 -31.16
C ASN A 490 3.92 3.51 -31.56
N GLN A 491 4.19 3.03 -32.76
CA GLN A 491 5.56 2.96 -33.33
C GLN A 491 6.31 4.30 -33.26
N ARG A 492 5.67 5.41 -33.63
CA ARG A 492 6.32 6.72 -33.64
C ARG A 492 6.72 7.17 -32.23
N GLY A 493 5.86 6.98 -31.25
CA GLY A 493 6.15 7.27 -29.85
C GLY A 493 7.24 6.38 -29.29
N TYR A 494 7.28 5.11 -29.70
CA TYR A 494 8.38 4.19 -29.38
C TYR A 494 9.72 4.68 -29.95
N ASP A 495 9.76 5.03 -31.25
CA ASP A 495 10.96 5.51 -31.92
C ASP A 495 11.50 6.79 -31.27
N ASN A 496 10.60 7.72 -30.90
CA ASN A 496 10.98 8.95 -30.20
C ASN A 496 11.57 8.68 -28.80
N LEU A 497 11.20 7.56 -28.18
CA LEU A 497 11.68 7.13 -26.87
C LEU A 497 12.84 6.13 -26.92
N TYR A 498 13.39 5.85 -28.11
CA TYR A 498 14.37 4.79 -28.32
C TYR A 498 15.58 4.86 -27.36
N ASP A 499 16.12 6.06 -27.13
CA ASP A 499 17.26 6.28 -26.23
C ASP A 499 16.97 5.98 -24.74
N HIS A 500 15.69 5.90 -24.37
CA HIS A 500 15.25 5.52 -23.04
C HIS A 500 14.99 4.01 -22.91
N ILE A 501 14.86 3.27 -24.01
CA ILE A 501 14.55 1.84 -23.99
C ILE A 501 15.75 1.04 -23.44
N ASP A 502 15.57 0.48 -22.25
CA ASP A 502 16.54 -0.38 -21.58
C ASP A 502 15.80 -1.21 -20.53
N ALA A 503 15.80 -2.53 -20.68
CA ALA A 503 15.05 -3.44 -19.81
C ALA A 503 15.65 -3.62 -18.41
N GLU A 504 16.90 -3.21 -18.20
CA GLU A 504 17.60 -3.41 -16.93
C GLU A 504 17.94 -2.10 -16.22
N ARG A 505 18.26 -1.02 -16.93
CA ARG A 505 18.72 0.24 -16.34
C ARG A 505 17.67 0.87 -15.45
N LEU A 506 18.06 1.31 -14.25
CA LEU A 506 17.21 2.05 -13.31
C LEU A 506 16.69 3.33 -13.98
N GLY A 507 15.36 3.49 -14.04
CA GLY A 507 14.71 4.59 -14.76
C GLY A 507 14.58 4.39 -16.28
N GLY A 508 15.22 3.38 -16.87
CA GLY A 508 15.01 3.00 -18.27
C GLY A 508 13.60 2.49 -18.54
N LEU A 509 13.19 2.52 -19.80
CA LEU A 509 11.91 1.99 -20.26
C LEU A 509 12.06 0.54 -20.70
N LYS A 510 11.33 -0.34 -20.05
CA LYS A 510 11.19 -1.73 -20.47
C LYS A 510 9.97 -1.86 -21.38
N VAL A 511 10.14 -2.57 -22.50
CA VAL A 511 9.00 -3.04 -23.30
C VAL A 511 8.40 -4.25 -22.58
N GLU A 512 7.25 -4.06 -21.92
CA GLU A 512 6.54 -5.16 -21.26
C GLU A 512 5.77 -6.01 -22.28
N LYS A 513 5.22 -5.37 -23.32
CA LYS A 513 4.52 -6.05 -24.41
C LYS A 513 4.51 -5.18 -25.68
N GLU A 514 4.67 -5.83 -26.83
CA GLU A 514 4.33 -5.30 -28.14
C GLU A 514 3.02 -5.96 -28.58
N VAL A 515 2.06 -5.19 -29.06
CA VAL A 515 0.73 -5.69 -29.46
C VAL A 515 0.27 -5.12 -30.78
N GLN A 516 -0.56 -5.88 -31.50
CA GLN A 516 -1.15 -5.41 -32.76
C GLN A 516 -2.49 -4.72 -32.52
N LEU A 517 -3.27 -5.22 -31.56
CA LEU A 517 -4.59 -4.69 -31.21
C LEU A 517 -4.60 -4.20 -29.76
N LEU A 518 -5.09 -2.97 -29.56
CA LEU A 518 -5.24 -2.36 -28.25
C LEU A 518 -6.64 -1.75 -28.11
N THR A 519 -7.44 -2.22 -27.16
CA THR A 519 -8.73 -1.62 -26.83
C THR A 519 -8.70 -1.05 -25.42
N ILE A 520 -8.95 0.25 -25.29
CA ILE A 520 -8.98 0.94 -24.00
C ILE A 520 -10.44 1.29 -23.66
N TYR A 521 -10.99 0.67 -22.62
CA TYR A 521 -12.33 0.97 -22.12
C TYR A 521 -12.32 2.00 -21.00
N GLY A 522 -11.21 2.12 -20.27
CA GLY A 522 -11.05 3.08 -19.19
C GLY A 522 -9.83 2.83 -18.31
N LEU A 523 -9.84 3.45 -17.13
CA LEU A 523 -8.73 3.34 -16.19
C LEU A 523 -8.60 1.91 -15.65
N LYS A 524 -7.51 1.21 -16.04
CA LYS A 524 -7.25 -0.19 -15.66
C LYS A 524 -8.36 -1.13 -16.15
N ASP A 525 -8.93 -0.81 -17.31
CA ASP A 525 -9.91 -1.58 -18.06
C ASP A 525 -9.50 -1.51 -19.55
N TYR A 526 -8.72 -2.49 -20.01
CA TYR A 526 -8.21 -2.56 -21.38
C TYR A 526 -7.89 -3.99 -21.81
N GLN A 527 -7.83 -4.20 -23.12
CA GLN A 527 -7.41 -5.43 -23.77
C GLN A 527 -6.24 -5.13 -24.71
N ALA A 528 -5.17 -5.91 -24.61
CA ALA A 528 -3.95 -5.77 -25.42
C ALA A 528 -3.60 -7.15 -26.01
N ASP A 529 -4.01 -7.39 -27.25
CA ASP A 529 -4.15 -8.72 -27.87
C ASP A 529 -4.91 -9.71 -26.95
N ASP A 530 -4.23 -10.76 -26.48
CA ASP A 530 -4.72 -11.80 -25.58
C ASP A 530 -4.72 -11.39 -24.09
N LYS A 531 -4.11 -10.24 -23.74
CA LYS A 531 -4.01 -9.78 -22.36
C LYS A 531 -5.17 -8.86 -22.00
N THR A 532 -6.01 -9.30 -21.08
CA THR A 532 -7.11 -8.52 -20.52
C THR A 532 -6.77 -8.00 -19.13
N VAL A 533 -6.99 -6.71 -18.88
CA VAL A 533 -6.84 -6.07 -17.57
C VAL A 533 -8.17 -5.47 -17.15
N LEU A 534 -8.77 -6.02 -16.09
CA LEU A 534 -10.04 -5.57 -15.54
C LEU A 534 -9.90 -5.28 -14.04
N LYS A 535 -9.94 -4.00 -13.67
CA LYS A 535 -9.76 -3.59 -12.28
C LYS A 535 -10.87 -4.14 -11.37
N GLY A 536 -10.44 -4.89 -10.35
CA GLY A 536 -11.34 -5.36 -9.30
C GLY A 536 -12.16 -6.59 -9.65
N ILE A 537 -11.96 -7.15 -10.85
CA ILE A 537 -12.51 -8.44 -11.27
C ILE A 537 -11.45 -9.51 -11.09
N ARG A 538 -11.79 -10.63 -10.46
CA ARG A 538 -10.87 -11.76 -10.29
C ARG A 538 -10.74 -12.54 -11.60
N SER A 539 -9.58 -13.16 -11.84
CA SER A 539 -9.34 -13.96 -13.04
C SER A 539 -10.24 -15.19 -13.15
N ASN A 540 -10.79 -15.67 -12.04
CA ASN A 540 -11.75 -16.77 -11.98
C ASN A 540 -13.20 -16.31 -11.80
N ALA A 541 -13.49 -15.01 -11.98
CA ALA A 541 -14.86 -14.50 -11.92
C ALA A 541 -15.69 -15.09 -13.08
N LEU A 542 -16.94 -15.44 -12.79
CA LEU A 542 -17.91 -15.86 -13.81
C LEU A 542 -18.41 -14.61 -14.54
N GLN A 543 -18.14 -14.51 -15.83
CA GLN A 543 -18.71 -13.47 -16.67
C GLN A 543 -20.20 -13.74 -16.88
N LEU A 544 -21.05 -12.80 -16.46
CA LEU A 544 -22.50 -12.84 -16.66
C LEU A 544 -22.91 -12.06 -17.93
N SER A 545 -22.17 -11.01 -18.25
CA SER A 545 -22.29 -10.20 -19.48
C SER A 545 -20.99 -9.43 -19.74
N ASP A 546 -20.94 -8.62 -20.79
CA ASP A 546 -19.76 -7.79 -21.12
C ASP A 546 -19.34 -6.83 -20.01
N VAL A 547 -20.28 -6.43 -19.14
CA VAL A 547 -20.05 -5.47 -18.05
C VAL A 547 -20.43 -6.02 -16.68
N SER A 548 -20.81 -7.29 -16.56
CA SER A 548 -21.24 -7.88 -15.29
C SER A 548 -20.51 -9.18 -15.00
N TYR A 549 -19.94 -9.27 -13.80
CA TYR A 549 -19.13 -10.40 -13.36
C TYR A 549 -19.54 -10.82 -11.96
N GLN A 550 -19.68 -12.11 -11.74
CA GLN A 550 -19.93 -12.69 -10.44
C GLN A 550 -18.65 -13.28 -9.87
N GLN A 551 -18.35 -12.95 -8.64
CA GLN A 551 -17.16 -13.44 -7.95
C GLN A 551 -17.39 -13.55 -6.45
N GLU A 552 -16.57 -14.37 -5.80
CA GLU A 552 -16.52 -14.44 -4.35
C GLU A 552 -15.78 -13.24 -3.77
N GLN A 553 -16.37 -12.61 -2.77
CA GLN A 553 -15.72 -11.66 -1.90
C GLN A 553 -15.36 -12.34 -0.59
N TRP A 554 -14.08 -12.27 -0.25
CA TRP A 554 -13.53 -12.74 1.02
C TRP A 554 -13.46 -11.55 1.98
N PRO A 555 -14.29 -11.47 3.03
CA PRO A 555 -14.28 -10.34 3.95
C PRO A 555 -12.94 -10.21 4.70
N SER A 556 -12.49 -8.96 4.90
CA SER A 556 -11.43 -8.69 5.89
C SER A 556 -12.01 -8.74 7.31
N ILE A 557 -11.16 -8.84 8.34
CA ILE A 557 -11.62 -8.76 9.74
C ILE A 557 -12.41 -7.47 9.99
N GLN A 558 -11.95 -6.34 9.43
CA GLN A 558 -12.70 -5.09 9.53
C GLN A 558 -14.09 -5.21 8.87
N GLY A 559 -14.20 -5.88 7.73
CA GLY A 559 -15.48 -6.12 7.07
C GLY A 559 -16.43 -6.99 7.90
N LEU A 560 -15.91 -8.01 8.56
CA LEU A 560 -16.67 -8.86 9.49
C LEU A 560 -17.15 -8.07 10.72
N LEU A 561 -16.27 -7.25 11.29
CA LEU A 561 -16.61 -6.38 12.42
C LEU A 561 -17.72 -5.38 12.08
N VAL A 562 -17.69 -4.78 10.88
CA VAL A 562 -18.74 -3.85 10.43
C VAL A 562 -20.10 -4.54 10.30
N LYS A 563 -20.12 -5.83 9.96
CA LYS A 563 -21.36 -6.63 9.93
C LYS A 563 -21.79 -7.17 11.30
N GLY A 564 -20.90 -7.12 12.30
CA GLY A 564 -21.12 -7.79 13.59
C GLY A 564 -21.04 -9.33 13.53
N GLU A 565 -20.50 -9.89 12.44
CA GLU A 565 -20.41 -11.33 12.18
C GLU A 565 -18.99 -11.82 12.45
N THR A 566 -18.58 -11.88 13.72
CA THR A 566 -17.20 -12.22 14.10
C THR A 566 -16.99 -13.67 14.55
N ASP A 567 -18.07 -14.41 14.78
CA ASP A 567 -18.04 -15.81 15.22
C ASP A 567 -17.95 -16.82 14.07
N TYR A 568 -18.32 -16.41 12.86
CA TYR A 568 -18.31 -17.24 11.65
C TYR A 568 -17.64 -16.49 10.51
N TYR A 569 -16.97 -17.22 9.63
CA TYR A 569 -16.44 -16.66 8.39
C TYR A 569 -17.37 -17.02 7.23
N THR A 570 -17.89 -16.02 6.53
CA THR A 570 -18.78 -16.21 5.39
C THR A 570 -18.20 -15.50 4.17
N THR A 571 -17.88 -16.24 3.11
CA THR A 571 -17.56 -15.63 1.81
C THR A 571 -18.84 -15.23 1.10
N ILE A 572 -18.84 -14.05 0.50
CA ILE A 572 -20.04 -13.42 -0.05
C ILE A 572 -20.03 -13.57 -1.56
N LYS A 573 -21.16 -13.98 -2.13
CA LYS A 573 -21.34 -13.99 -3.59
C LYS A 573 -21.67 -12.57 -4.06
N GLN A 574 -20.76 -11.95 -4.80
CA GLN A 574 -20.90 -10.56 -5.24
C GLN A 574 -20.95 -10.46 -6.76
N THR A 575 -21.96 -9.75 -7.27
CA THR A 575 -21.99 -9.29 -8.66
C THR A 575 -21.36 -7.90 -8.74
N LYS A 576 -20.36 -7.73 -9.59
CA LYS A 576 -19.72 -6.46 -9.91
C LYS A 576 -20.11 -6.02 -11.31
N ASN A 577 -20.54 -4.77 -11.41
CA ASN A 577 -20.84 -4.13 -12.69
C ASN A 577 -19.71 -3.14 -13.02
N LEU A 578 -19.18 -3.23 -14.24
CA LEU A 578 -18.19 -2.32 -14.78
C LEU A 578 -18.89 -1.11 -15.37
N TYR A 579 -18.63 0.06 -14.77
CA TYR A 579 -19.09 1.34 -15.29
C TYR A 579 -17.98 1.95 -16.15
N ARG A 580 -18.07 1.76 -17.47
CA ARG A 580 -17.11 2.25 -18.49
C ARG A 580 -17.31 3.74 -18.82
N GLU A 581 -17.53 4.54 -17.78
CA GLU A 581 -17.67 5.99 -17.92
C GLU A 581 -16.34 6.66 -17.53
N TYR A 582 -15.76 7.44 -18.44
CA TYR A 582 -14.54 8.18 -18.19
C TYR A 582 -14.85 9.58 -17.64
N ARG A 583 -14.34 9.88 -16.44
CA ARG A 583 -14.65 11.11 -15.68
C ARG A 583 -13.43 11.98 -15.37
N LYS A 584 -12.43 11.96 -16.24
CA LYS A 584 -11.16 12.69 -16.05
C LYS A 584 -10.82 13.68 -17.18
N GLY A 585 -11.66 13.76 -18.20
CA GLY A 585 -11.55 14.64 -19.35
C GLY A 585 -12.80 14.53 -20.20
N THR A 586 -12.86 15.31 -21.27
CA THR A 586 -13.95 15.26 -22.26
C THR A 586 -13.59 14.22 -23.32
N VAL A 587 -14.45 13.22 -23.49
CA VAL A 587 -14.30 12.19 -24.52
C VAL A 587 -14.95 12.69 -25.80
N ASN A 588 -14.19 12.72 -26.90
CA ASN A 588 -14.69 13.09 -28.22
C ASN A 588 -15.36 11.90 -28.93
N PRO A 589 -16.15 12.14 -29.99
CA PRO A 589 -16.78 11.07 -30.77
C PRO A 589 -15.80 10.05 -31.37
N ASP A 590 -14.56 10.46 -31.65
CA ASP A 590 -13.50 9.60 -32.20
C ASP A 590 -12.76 8.78 -31.13
N GLY A 591 -13.09 8.97 -29.85
CA GLY A 591 -12.44 8.31 -28.71
C GLY A 591 -11.30 9.10 -28.07
N SER A 592 -10.79 10.15 -28.73
CA SER A 592 -9.73 10.99 -28.15
C SER A 592 -10.23 11.74 -26.91
N ILE A 593 -9.33 12.03 -25.96
CA ILE A 593 -9.67 12.68 -24.70
C ILE A 593 -8.98 14.03 -24.59
N PHE A 594 -9.77 15.10 -24.44
CA PHE A 594 -9.26 16.40 -24.04
C PHE A 594 -9.27 16.56 -22.51
N PRO A 595 -8.21 17.16 -21.92
CA PRO A 595 -8.23 17.53 -20.51
C PRO A 595 -9.33 18.58 -20.27
N PHE A 596 -9.85 18.63 -19.04
CA PHE A 596 -10.77 19.70 -18.66
C PHE A 596 -10.05 21.06 -18.73
N VAL A 597 -10.74 22.06 -19.28
CA VAL A 597 -10.29 23.46 -19.28
C VAL A 597 -10.90 24.12 -18.05
N LEU A 598 -10.06 24.66 -17.17
CA LEU A 598 -10.49 25.40 -16.00
C LEU A 598 -10.21 26.89 -16.16
N ASP A 599 -11.06 27.70 -15.54
CA ASP A 599 -10.87 29.14 -15.38
C ASP A 599 -11.08 29.52 -13.91
N VAL A 600 -10.55 30.67 -13.49
CA VAL A 600 -10.50 31.12 -12.09
C VAL A 600 -11.92 31.25 -11.48
N ASP A 601 -12.92 31.49 -12.33
CA ASP A 601 -14.33 31.67 -11.98
C ASP A 601 -15.17 30.37 -12.00
N ALA A 602 -14.58 29.22 -12.35
CA ALA A 602 -15.29 27.95 -12.24
C ALA A 602 -15.63 27.70 -10.75
N PRO A 603 -16.91 27.46 -10.39
CA PRO A 603 -17.30 27.26 -9.01
C PRO A 603 -16.46 26.15 -8.43
N ARG A 604 -15.68 26.48 -7.39
CA ARG A 604 -15.03 25.48 -6.56
C ARG A 604 -16.16 24.59 -6.07
N GLN A 605 -16.16 23.33 -6.48
CA GLN A 605 -16.68 22.33 -5.57
C GLN A 605 -15.89 22.58 -4.28
N THR A 606 -16.61 22.98 -3.23
CA THR A 606 -16.09 23.05 -1.86
C THR A 606 -15.14 21.87 -1.70
N PRO A 607 -13.94 22.02 -1.10
CA PRO A 607 -13.19 20.85 -0.72
C PRO A 607 -14.20 19.93 -0.06
N LEU A 608 -14.43 18.74 -0.63
CA LEU A 608 -15.22 17.73 0.06
C LEU A 608 -14.68 17.78 1.48
N GLU A 609 -15.54 18.09 2.46
CA GLU A 609 -15.21 17.77 3.84
C GLU A 609 -14.57 16.41 3.76
N GLN A 610 -13.32 16.28 4.22
CA GLN A 610 -12.63 15.01 4.16
C GLN A 610 -13.59 14.03 4.80
N LEU A 611 -14.28 13.22 3.98
CA LEU A 611 -15.15 12.19 4.48
C LEU A 611 -14.19 11.34 5.31
N PRO A 612 -14.39 11.24 6.64
CA PRO A 612 -13.47 10.49 7.46
C PRO A 612 -13.74 9.01 7.28
N PHE A 613 -13.79 8.49 6.05
CA PHE A 613 -14.12 7.10 5.74
C PHE A 613 -13.35 6.58 4.52
#